data_AF-A0A7U2R900-F1
#
_entry.id   AF-A0A7U2R900-F1
#
_cell.length_a   1.000
_cell.length_b   1.000
_cell.length_c   1.000
_cell.angle_alpha   90.00
_cell.angle_beta   90.00
_cell.angle_gamma   90.00
#
_symmetry.space_group_name_H-M   'P 1'
#
loop_
_entity.id
_entity.type
_entity.pdbx_description
1 polymer ?
#
loop_
_entity_poly.entity_id
_entity_poly.type
_entity_poly.pdbx_seq_one_letter_code
_entity_poly.pdbx_strand_id
1 'polypeptide(L)' 'MINSKFSENAMFFFKEKRNSLGISQTEIAIHIYGDKKYRGEISKLESGKRQITLFILDKYLKLFNCEVIFKEN' A
#
# COMPACT_ATOMS: atom_id res chain seq x y z
N MET A 1 4.73 -5.98 13.88
CA MET A 1 5.04 -6.25 12.46
C MET A 1 3.86 -7.02 11.89
N ILE A 2 3.35 -6.66 10.71
CA ILE A 2 2.20 -7.35 10.12
C ILE A 2 2.68 -8.67 9.51
N ASN A 3 1.89 -9.76 9.59
CA ASN A 3 2.34 -11.03 9.02
C ASN A 3 2.54 -10.93 7.49
N SER A 4 3.39 -11.79 6.93
CA SER A 4 3.77 -11.75 5.52
C SER A 4 2.57 -11.94 4.59
N LYS A 5 1.70 -12.91 4.87
CA LYS A 5 0.54 -13.24 4.04
C LYS A 5 -0.49 -12.11 3.95
N PHE A 6 -0.78 -11.44 5.07
CA PHE A 6 -1.61 -10.24 5.08
C PHE A 6 -0.93 -9.13 4.28
N SER A 7 0.38 -8.91 4.49
CA SER A 7 1.12 -7.87 3.78
C SER A 7 1.04 -8.06 2.27
N GLU A 8 1.22 -9.29 1.79
CA GLU A 8 1.10 -9.66 0.37
C GLU A 8 -0.32 -9.41 -0.15
N ASN A 9 -1.35 -9.93 0.54
CA ASN A 9 -2.74 -9.77 0.12
C ASN A 9 -3.17 -8.30 0.10
N ALA A 10 -2.82 -7.54 1.13
CA ALA A 10 -3.13 -6.11 1.20
C ALA A 10 -2.43 -5.34 0.08
N MET A 11 -1.15 -5.62 -0.17
CA MET A 11 -0.40 -4.93 -1.24
C MET A 11 -0.88 -5.30 -2.64
N PHE A 12 -1.30 -6.54 -2.86
CA PHE A 12 -1.97 -6.92 -4.08
C PHE A 12 -3.26 -6.11 -4.30
N PHE A 13 -4.13 -6.04 -3.27
CA PHE A 13 -5.36 -5.25 -3.34
C PHE A 13 -5.09 -3.77 -3.65
N PHE A 14 -4.14 -3.14 -2.94
CA PHE A 14 -3.82 -1.74 -3.15
C PHE A 14 -3.20 -1.45 -4.51
N LYS A 15 -2.40 -2.38 -5.05
CA LYS A 15 -1.85 -2.28 -6.41
C LYS A 15 -2.97 -2.31 -7.46
N GLU A 16 -3.93 -3.23 -7.34
CA GLU A 16 -5.07 -3.31 -8.26
C GLU A 16 -5.96 -2.07 -8.17
N LYS A 17 -6.21 -1.58 -6.96
CA LYS A 17 -6.95 -0.33 -6.74
C LYS A 17 -6.22 0.87 -7.36
N ARG A 18 -4.90 0.97 -7.17
CA ARG A 18 -4.07 2.00 -7.79
C ARG A 18 -4.18 1.97 -9.31
N ASN A 19 -4.03 0.79 -9.92
CA ASN A 19 -4.09 0.61 -11.37
C ASN A 19 -5.46 1.00 -11.94
N SER A 20 -6.56 0.60 -11.29
CA SER A 20 -7.91 0.93 -11.75
C SER A 20 -8.24 2.43 -11.65
N LEU A 21 -7.55 3.17 -10.78
CA LEU A 21 -7.67 4.63 -10.67
C LEU A 21 -6.69 5.38 -11.58
N GLY A 22 -5.84 4.69 -12.34
CA GLY A 22 -4.82 5.32 -13.19
C GLY A 22 -3.70 6.03 -12.41
N ILE A 23 -3.56 5.75 -11.12
CA ILE A 23 -2.57 6.39 -10.25
C ILE A 23 -1.20 5.72 -10.44
N SER A 24 -0.14 6.50 -10.60
CA SER A 24 1.22 6.00 -10.70
C SER A 24 1.82 5.69 -9.31
N GLN A 25 2.83 4.81 -9.27
CA GLN A 25 3.59 4.57 -8.04
C GLN A 25 4.31 5.83 -7.54
N THR A 26 4.65 6.76 -8.44
CA THR A 26 5.25 8.05 -8.10
C THR A 26 4.28 8.92 -7.32
N GLU A 27 3.02 8.98 -7.74
CA GLU A 27 1.97 9.73 -7.03
C GLU A 27 1.72 9.15 -5.63
N ILE A 28 1.71 7.82 -5.49
CA ILE A 28 1.65 7.19 -4.17
C ILE A 28 2.88 7.57 -3.32
N ALA A 29 4.08 7.55 -3.89
CA ALA A 29 5.29 7.91 -3.17
C ALA A 29 5.25 9.35 -2.64
N ILE A 30 4.75 10.29 -3.46
CA ILE A 30 4.53 11.67 -3.05
C ILE A 30 3.47 11.75 -1.95
N HIS A 31 2.35 11.02 -2.06
CA HIS A 31 1.29 11.05 -1.05
C HIS A 31 1.75 10.48 0.31
N ILE A 32 2.49 9.37 0.28
CA ILE A 32 2.89 8.63 1.49
C ILE A 32 4.15 9.25 2.13
N TYR A 33 5.14 9.61 1.33
CA TYR A 33 6.47 10.03 1.80
C TYR A 33 6.80 11.50 1.51
N GLY A 34 5.96 12.22 0.77
CA GLY A 34 6.20 13.61 0.37
C GLY A 34 7.24 13.76 -0.75
N ASP A 35 7.79 12.67 -1.29
CA ASP A 35 8.92 12.74 -2.23
C ASP A 35 8.89 11.58 -3.25
N LYS A 36 9.00 11.94 -4.53
CA LYS A 36 9.02 11.00 -5.66
C LYS A 36 10.18 10.01 -5.62
N LYS A 37 11.29 10.30 -4.92
CA LYS A 37 12.44 9.38 -4.81
C LYS A 37 12.06 8.04 -4.19
N TYR A 38 10.98 8.00 -3.40
CA TYR A 38 10.47 6.80 -2.77
C TYR A 38 9.60 5.93 -3.71
N ARG A 39 9.51 6.24 -5.01
CA ARG A 39 8.83 5.36 -5.99
C ARG A 39 9.36 3.92 -5.93
N GLY A 40 10.67 3.75 -5.72
CA GLY A 40 11.29 2.44 -5.56
C GLY A 40 10.77 1.68 -4.33
N GLU A 41 10.44 2.38 -3.25
CA GLU A 41 9.86 1.78 -2.05
C GLU A 41 8.42 1.32 -2.28
N ILE A 42 7.62 2.11 -3.00
CA ILE A 42 6.28 1.68 -3.45
C ILE A 42 6.37 0.41 -4.31
N SER A 43 7.33 0.36 -5.24
CA SER A 43 7.53 -0.85 -6.04
C SER A 43 7.94 -2.08 -5.22
N LYS A 44 8.76 -1.92 -4.17
CA LYS A 44 9.15 -3.03 -3.29
C LYS A 44 7.97 -3.52 -2.44
N LEU A 45 7.15 -2.59 -1.95
CA LEU A 45 5.92 -2.87 -1.22
C LEU A 45 4.92 -3.65 -2.10
N GLU A 46 4.61 -3.15 -3.28
CA GLU A 46 3.65 -3.79 -4.22
C GLU A 46 4.12 -5.14 -4.78
N SER A 47 5.43 -5.43 -4.72
CA SER A 47 6.00 -6.72 -5.13
C SER A 47 6.25 -7.68 -3.97
N GLY A 48 5.85 -7.32 -2.74
CA GLY A 48 6.08 -8.14 -1.54
C GLY A 48 7.54 -8.22 -1.08
N LYS A 49 8.48 -7.58 -1.79
CA LYS A 49 9.90 -7.49 -1.42
C LYS A 49 10.12 -6.66 -0.15
N ARG A 50 9.14 -5.87 0.25
CA ARG A 50 9.10 -5.14 1.52
C ARG A 50 7.75 -5.33 2.19
N GLN A 51 7.76 -5.65 3.48
CA GLN A 51 6.54 -5.74 4.27
C GLN A 51 5.93 -4.36 4.49
N ILE A 52 4.60 -4.30 4.49
CA ILE A 52 3.85 -3.10 4.84
C ILE A 52 3.88 -2.89 6.35
N THR A 53 3.99 -1.63 6.78
CA THR A 53 3.85 -1.24 8.19
C THR A 53 2.44 -0.69 8.43
N LEU A 54 2.00 -0.64 9.69
CA LEU A 54 0.70 -0.03 10.04
C LEU A 54 0.60 1.44 9.58
N PHE A 55 1.70 2.20 9.65
CA PHE A 55 1.75 3.57 9.14
C PHE A 55 1.47 3.63 7.64
N ILE A 56 2.11 2.77 6.84
CA ILE A 56 1.90 2.74 5.39
C ILE A 56 0.49 2.25 5.05
N LEU A 57 0.00 1.24 5.77
CA LEU A 57 -1.36 0.73 5.63
C LEU A 57 -2.39 1.85 5.86
N ASP A 58 -2.28 2.62 6.94
CA ASP A 58 -3.16 3.77 7.22
C ASP A 58 -3.16 4.80 6.09
N LYS A 59 -1.98 5.10 5.50
CA LYS A 59 -1.90 6.02 4.36
C LYS A 59 -2.62 5.50 3.12
N TYR A 60 -2.47 4.22 2.81
CA TYR A 60 -3.20 3.61 1.68
C TYR A 60 -4.72 3.60 1.91
N LEU A 61 -5.15 3.26 3.12
CA LEU A 61 -6.57 3.24 3.48
C LEU A 61 -7.20 4.64 3.35
N LYS A 62 -6.52 5.68 3.84
CA LYS A 62 -6.94 7.07 3.67
C LYS A 62 -6.99 7.49 2.21
N LEU A 63 -5.94 7.18 1.44
CA LEU A 63 -5.87 7.56 0.03
C LEU A 63 -7.00 6.95 -0.80
N PHE A 64 -7.32 5.67 -0.54
CA PHE A 64 -8.35 4.97 -1.29
C PHE A 64 -9.73 5.01 -0.64
N ASN A 65 -9.89 5.78 0.44
CA ASN A 65 -11.12 5.86 1.22
C ASN A 65 -11.69 4.46 1.56
N CYS A 66 -10.82 3.60 2.08
CA CYS A 66 -11.11 2.22 2.43
C CYS A 66 -10.95 1.99 3.93
N GLU A 67 -11.72 1.05 4.48
CA GLU A 67 -11.61 0.60 5.86
C GLU A 67 -11.17 -0.86 5.92
N VAL A 68 -10.45 -1.24 6.97
CA VAL A 68 -10.10 -2.64 7.24
C VAL A 68 -10.99 -3.15 8.36
N ILE A 69 -11.72 -4.23 8.09
CA ILE A 69 -12.58 -4.91 9.06
C ILE A 69 -11.91 -6.24 9.39
N PHE A 70 -11.50 -6.41 10.65
CA PHE A 70 -11.05 -7.70 11.16
C PHE A 70 -12.29 -8.50 11.56
N LYS A 71 -12.54 -9.60 10.85
CA LYS A 71 -13.58 -10.56 11.21
C LYS A 71 -12.96 -11.62 12.12
N GLU A 72 -13.48 -11.77 13.32
CA GLU A 72 -13.22 -12.94 14.15
C GLU A 72 -13.90 -14.15 13.49
N ASN A 73 -13.18 -15.27 13.42
CA ASN A 73 -13.73 -16.56 13.01
C ASN A 73 -14.13 -17.34 14.25
#